data_AF-A0A0S6X502-F1
#
_entry.id   AF-A0A0S6X502-F1
#
_cell.length_a   1.000
_cell.length_b   1.000
_cell.length_c   1.000
_cell.angle_alpha   90.00
_cell.angle_beta   90.00
_cell.angle_gamma   90.00
#
_symmetry.space_group_name_H-M   'P 1'
#
loop_
_entity.id
_entity.type
_entity.pdbx_description
1 polymer ?
#
loop_
_entity_poly.entity_id
_entity_poly.type
_entity_poly.pdbx_seq_one_letter_code
_entity_poly.pdbx_strand_id
1 'polypeptide(L)'
;MTEHVDSAGCDRTANNAVRHTFRVLSEAEKAQMVAIKDEGAEFLNLIESLRTTPEQAGEINGDTVAICTFDRELNIAAEKVEEAVMWAVKHITA
;
A
#
# COMPACT_ATOMS: atom_id res chain seq x y z
N MET A 1 45.60 4.57 -5.43
CA MET A 1 45.25 3.14 -5.46
C MET A 1 43.79 3.07 -5.90
N THR A 2 43.53 2.68 -7.13
CA THR A 2 42.17 2.65 -7.71
C THR A 2 41.42 1.46 -7.12
N GLU A 3 40.41 1.75 -6.30
CA GLU A 3 39.53 0.74 -5.72
C GLU A 3 38.63 0.17 -6.83
N HIS A 4 38.77 -1.12 -7.12
CA HIS A 4 37.90 -1.85 -8.03
C HIS A 4 36.76 -2.49 -7.24
N VAL A 5 35.52 -2.10 -7.56
CA VAL A 5 34.32 -2.74 -7.00
C VAL A 5 34.05 -4.04 -7.74
N ASP A 6 33.95 -5.14 -7.01
CA ASP A 6 33.65 -6.48 -7.53
C ASP A 6 32.19 -6.54 -8.01
N SER A 7 31.97 -7.03 -9.23
CA SER A 7 30.65 -7.04 -9.87
C SER A 7 29.67 -8.05 -9.27
N ALA A 8 30.15 -8.97 -8.41
CA ALA A 8 29.33 -9.93 -7.70
C ALA A 8 28.89 -9.45 -6.30
N GLY A 9 29.40 -8.31 -5.82
CA GLY A 9 29.01 -7.71 -4.54
C GLY A 9 27.75 -6.84 -4.63
N CYS A 10 26.87 -6.92 -3.64
CA CYS A 10 25.65 -6.12 -3.52
C CYS A 10 25.87 -4.59 -3.43
N ASP A 11 27.11 -4.10 -3.50
CA ASP A 11 27.45 -2.68 -3.40
C ASP A 11 27.01 -1.85 -4.61
N ARG A 12 26.57 -2.48 -5.71
CA ARG A 12 26.02 -1.78 -6.89
C ARG A 12 24.61 -1.19 -6.69
N THR A 13 23.94 -1.43 -5.55
CA THR A 13 22.55 -0.99 -5.31
C THR A 13 22.44 0.38 -4.63
N ALA A 14 23.54 0.96 -4.12
CA ALA A 14 23.48 2.19 -3.34
C ALA A 14 23.28 3.48 -4.18
N ASN A 15 23.61 3.50 -5.48
CA ASN A 15 23.58 4.76 -6.24
C ASN A 15 23.48 4.54 -7.77
N ASN A 16 22.28 4.29 -8.28
CA ASN A 16 22.05 4.26 -9.72
C ASN A 16 22.02 5.70 -10.27
N ALA A 17 23.02 6.05 -11.08
CA ALA A 17 23.25 7.39 -11.63
C ALA A 17 22.15 7.97 -12.55
N VAL A 18 21.12 7.19 -12.91
CA VAL A 18 19.92 7.69 -13.64
C VAL A 18 18.73 7.91 -12.68
N ARG A 19 18.84 7.51 -11.40
CA ARG A 19 17.75 7.46 -10.42
C ARG A 19 18.02 8.48 -9.31
N HIS A 20 17.03 9.32 -9.02
CA HIS A 20 17.07 10.30 -7.93
C HIS A 20 17.63 9.66 -6.64
N THR A 21 18.63 10.31 -6.03
CA THR A 21 19.21 9.90 -4.74
C THR A 21 18.11 9.95 -3.67
N PHE A 22 17.61 8.80 -3.25
CA PHE A 22 16.66 8.72 -2.14
C PHE A 22 17.41 8.80 -0.82
N ARG A 23 16.89 9.61 0.11
CA ARG A 23 17.41 9.70 1.48
C ARG A 23 17.28 8.33 2.15
N VAL A 24 18.34 7.91 2.85
CA VAL A 24 18.29 6.74 3.72
C VAL A 24 17.50 7.11 4.98
N LEU A 25 16.37 6.44 5.19
CA LEU A 25 15.55 6.59 6.40
C LEU A 25 16.29 6.02 7.61
N SER A 26 16.18 6.72 8.73
CA SER A 26 16.59 6.20 10.04
C SER A 26 15.70 5.04 10.48
N GLU A 27 16.19 4.22 11.42
CA GLU A 27 15.39 3.11 11.98
C GLU A 27 14.10 3.60 12.66
N ALA A 28 14.11 4.80 13.25
CA ALA A 28 12.93 5.43 13.82
C ALA A 28 11.90 5.79 12.75
N GLU A 29 12.33 6.39 11.63
CA GLU A 29 11.43 6.74 10.51
C GLU A 29 10.86 5.48 9.83
N LYS A 30 11.65 4.41 9.70
CA LYS A 30 11.16 3.11 9.22
C LYS A 30 10.09 2.54 10.13
N ALA A 31 10.30 2.56 11.45
CA ALA A 31 9.33 2.07 12.42
C ALA A 31 8.01 2.87 12.37
N GLN A 32 8.08 4.19 12.25
CA GLN A 32 6.90 5.06 12.08
C GLN A 32 6.14 4.77 10.79
N MET A 33 6.85 4.58 9.67
CA MET A 33 6.22 4.22 8.40
C MET A 33 5.48 2.89 8.47
N VAL A 34 6.09 1.88 9.12
CA VAL A 34 5.47 0.56 9.31
C VAL A 34 4.21 0.68 10.17
N ALA A 35 4.29 1.36 11.31
CA ALA A 35 3.15 1.55 12.20
C ALA A 35 1.93 2.19 11.49
N ILE A 36 2.16 3.24 10.70
CA ILE A 36 1.07 3.91 9.96
C ILE A 36 0.44 3.00 8.91
N LYS A 37 1.24 2.17 8.24
CA LYS A 37 0.72 1.21 7.25
C LYS A 37 -0.06 0.09 7.90
N ASP A 38 0.42 -0.40 9.04
CA ASP A 38 -0.24 -1.47 9.79
C ASP A 38 -1.59 -1.00 10.35
N GLU A 39 -1.64 0.19 10.97
CA GLU A 39 -2.90 0.79 11.46
C GLU A 39 -3.87 1.11 10.31
N GLY A 40 -3.36 1.60 9.18
CA GLY A 40 -4.15 1.83 7.98
C GLY A 40 -4.78 0.54 7.43
N ALA A 41 -4.00 -0.54 7.39
CA ALA A 41 -4.49 -1.86 6.97
C ALA A 41 -5.53 -2.43 7.95
N GLU A 42 -5.33 -2.25 9.26
CA GLU A 42 -6.32 -2.65 10.27
C GLU A 42 -7.65 -1.93 10.07
N PHE A 43 -7.62 -0.62 9.82
CA PHE A 43 -8.85 0.13 9.60
C PHE A 43 -9.55 -0.28 8.30
N LEU A 44 -8.80 -0.52 7.22
CA LEU A 44 -9.36 -1.05 5.98
C LEU A 44 -10.03 -2.42 6.18
N ASN A 45 -9.43 -3.29 7.00
CA ASN A 45 -10.04 -4.58 7.34
C ASN A 45 -11.37 -4.42 8.10
N LEU A 46 -11.47 -3.44 9.00
CA LEU A 46 -12.74 -3.12 9.68
C LEU A 46 -13.79 -2.62 8.69
N ILE A 47 -13.42 -1.73 7.76
CA ILE A 47 -14.33 -1.25 6.71
C ILE A 47 -14.81 -2.42 5.84
N GLU A 48 -13.90 -3.32 5.45
CA GLU A 48 -14.23 -4.51 4.66
C GLU A 48 -15.19 -5.42 5.41
N SER A 49 -15.01 -5.61 6.72
CA SER A 49 -15.90 -6.42 7.55
C SER A 49 -17.34 -5.91 7.62
N LEU A 50 -17.56 -4.61 7.35
CA LEU A 50 -18.87 -3.97 7.33
C LEU A 50 -19.55 -4.04 5.96
N ARG A 51 -18.84 -4.47 4.92
CA ARG A 51 -19.39 -4.50 3.57
C ARG A 51 -20.51 -5.53 3.45
N THR A 52 -21.50 -5.18 2.64
CA THR A 52 -22.59 -6.08 2.30
C THR A 52 -22.04 -7.25 1.49
N THR A 53 -22.21 -8.47 1.99
CA THR A 53 -21.79 -9.68 1.26
C THR A 53 -22.63 -9.84 0.00
N PRO A 54 -22.02 -10.11 -1.16
CA PRO A 54 -22.77 -10.34 -2.39
C PRO A 54 -23.65 -11.59 -2.25
N GLU A 55 -24.94 -11.43 -2.51
CA GLU A 55 -25.89 -12.55 -2.56
C GLU A 55 -26.04 -13.05 -4.00
N GLN A 56 -26.11 -14.37 -4.18
CA GLN A 56 -26.31 -14.97 -5.49
C GLN A 56 -27.72 -14.65 -5.99
N ALA A 57 -27.79 -14.00 -7.15
CA ALA A 57 -29.02 -13.49 -7.76
C ALA A 57 -29.55 -14.37 -8.89
N GLY A 58 -28.99 -15.58 -9.04
CA GLY A 58 -29.33 -16.56 -10.07
C GLY A 58 -28.26 -16.69 -11.16
N GLU A 59 -28.64 -17.31 -12.27
CA GLU A 59 -27.77 -17.55 -13.43
C GLU A 59 -28.36 -16.88 -14.67
N ILE A 60 -27.54 -16.19 -15.45
CA ILE A 60 -27.91 -15.62 -16.75
C ILE A 60 -26.99 -16.25 -17.80
N ASN A 61 -27.55 -16.97 -18.77
CA ASN A 61 -26.81 -17.63 -19.85
C ASN A 61 -25.71 -18.62 -19.39
N GLY A 62 -25.87 -19.23 -18.20
CA GLY A 62 -24.89 -20.15 -17.63
C GLY A 62 -23.80 -19.48 -16.78
N ASP A 63 -23.82 -18.14 -16.67
CA ASP A 63 -22.95 -17.40 -15.76
C ASP A 63 -23.71 -17.04 -14.48
N THR A 64 -23.13 -17.40 -13.32
CA THR A 64 -23.67 -17.02 -12.01
C THR A 64 -23.56 -15.51 -11.82
N VAL A 65 -24.68 -14.88 -11.48
CA VAL A 65 -24.74 -13.43 -11.27
C VAL A 65 -24.97 -13.18 -9.78
N ALA A 66 -24.21 -12.25 -9.20
CA ALA A 66 -24.39 -11.80 -7.84
C ALA A 66 -25.02 -10.40 -7.83
N ILE A 67 -25.93 -10.15 -6.90
CA ILE A 67 -26.33 -8.80 -6.54
C ILE A 67 -25.27 -8.28 -5.59
N CYS A 68 -24.47 -7.33 -6.07
CA CYS A 68 -23.56 -6.56 -5.25
C CYS A 68 -24.24 -5.25 -4.86
N THR A 69 -24.34 -4.99 -3.55
CA THR A 69 -24.78 -3.68 -3.05
C THR A 69 -23.60 -2.73 -3.04
N PHE A 70 -23.80 -1.51 -3.58
CA PHE A 70 -22.78 -0.48 -3.55
C PHE A 70 -22.81 0.28 -2.23
N ASP A 71 -21.92 -0.08 -1.30
CA ASP A 71 -21.72 0.65 -0.05
C ASP A 71 -20.91 1.93 -0.31
N ARG A 72 -21.57 2.95 -0.90
CA ARG A 72 -20.92 4.20 -1.31
C ARG A 72 -20.15 4.87 -0.17
N GLU A 73 -20.71 4.88 1.04
CA GLU A 73 -20.08 5.49 2.21
C GLU A 73 -18.81 4.74 2.64
N LEU A 74 -18.83 3.41 2.61
CA LEU A 74 -17.66 2.58 2.91
C LEU A 74 -16.56 2.74 1.85
N ASN A 75 -16.93 2.89 0.58
CA ASN A 75 -15.96 3.19 -0.49
C ASN A 75 -15.27 4.54 -0.27
N ILE A 76 -16.05 5.58 0.03
CA ILE A 76 -15.48 6.90 0.33
C ILE A 76 -14.57 6.82 1.57
N ALA A 77 -14.97 6.09 2.60
CA ALA A 77 -14.15 5.89 3.79
C ALA A 77 -12.83 5.18 3.46
N ALA A 78 -12.86 4.09 2.69
CA ALA A 78 -11.66 3.35 2.28
C ALA A 78 -10.68 4.23 1.49
N GLU A 79 -11.17 4.94 0.47
CA GLU A 79 -10.36 5.85 -0.34
C GLU A 79 -9.70 6.95 0.51
N LYS A 80 -10.43 7.50 1.48
CA LYS A 80 -9.91 8.55 2.36
C LYS A 80 -8.87 8.03 3.34
N VAL A 81 -9.01 6.80 3.83
CA VAL A 81 -8.00 6.14 4.66
C VAL A 81 -6.72 5.90 3.85
N GLU A 82 -6.84 5.37 2.63
CA GLU A 82 -5.69 5.16 1.74
C GLU A 82 -4.95 6.47 1.42
N GLU A 83 -5.70 7.53 1.11
CA GLU A 83 -5.14 8.86 0.86
C GLU A 83 -4.40 9.39 2.11
N ALA A 84 -4.99 9.27 3.30
CA ALA A 84 -4.37 9.71 4.55
C ALA A 84 -3.06 8.96 4.83
N VAL A 85 -3.05 7.63 4.66
CA VAL A 85 -1.85 6.79 4.82
C VAL A 85 -0.76 7.20 3.83
N MET A 86 -1.12 7.44 2.57
CA MET A 86 -0.16 7.87 1.54
C MET A 86 0.48 9.21 1.90
N TRP A 87 -0.30 10.21 2.33
CA TRP A 87 0.22 11.52 2.73
C TRP A 87 1.12 11.44 3.96
N ALA A 88 0.75 10.62 4.94
CA ALA A 88 1.55 10.43 6.15
C ALA A 88 2.88 9.72 5.86
N VAL A 89 2.88 8.65 5.06
CA VAL A 89 4.10 7.96 4.61
C VAL A 89 4.97 8.92 3.78
N LYS A 90 4.36 9.71 2.88
CA LYS A 90 5.08 10.71 2.09
C LYS A 90 5.82 11.69 3.00
N HIS A 91 5.19 12.19 4.07
CA HIS A 91 5.85 13.09 5.03
C HIS A 91 7.09 12.45 5.68
N ILE A 92 7.03 11.17 6.02
CA ILE A 92 8.17 10.43 6.61
C ILE A 92 9.29 10.23 5.59
N THR A 93 8.94 9.97 4.33
CA THR A 93 9.91 9.67 3.25
C THR A 93 10.42 10.89 2.49
N ALA A 94 9.93 12.09 2.80
CA ALA A 94 10.27 13.33 2.11
C ALA A 94 11.67 13.86 2.44
#